data_AF-R7QYX6-F1
#
_entry.id   AF-R7QYX6-F1
#
_cell.length_a   1.000
_cell.length_b   1.000
_cell.length_c   1.000
_cell.angle_alpha   90.00
_cell.angle_beta   90.00
_cell.angle_gamma   90.00
#
_symmetry.space_group_name_H-M   'P 1'
#
loop_
_entity.id
_entity.type
_entity.pdbx_description
1 polymer ?
#
loop_
_entity_poly.entity_id
_entity_poly.type
_entity_poly.pdbx_seq_one_letter_code
_entity_poly.pdbx_strand_id
1 'polypeptide(L)'
;MKNGNITTEMKTKKELAADLQINVKTMRNACKYVEYCEVIENNIGKEKAEIFEEIVNHLQLNKKEKISAEQIYQLSKVSAKEQNRIIDLIIKHPQNAKRIINNAIPYCKVRTTVTLPSFVSDWLEGEASDLNMSKGKYIETLIMGLWRKDHETEGEEG
;
A
#
# COMPACT_ATOMS: atom_id res chain seq x y z
N MET A 1 28.87 24.20 28.86
CA MET A 1 27.93 23.13 28.46
C MET A 1 27.04 23.70 27.36
N LYS A 2 27.29 23.35 26.09
CA LYS A 2 26.45 23.82 24.98
C LYS A 2 25.31 22.80 24.82
N ASN A 3 24.09 23.24 25.13
CA ASN A 3 22.87 22.54 24.75
C ASN A 3 22.85 22.43 23.23
N GLY A 4 23.15 21.23 22.73
CA GLY A 4 22.96 20.91 21.33
C GLY A 4 21.48 20.79 21.07
N ASN A 5 20.89 21.82 20.46
CA ASN A 5 19.61 21.69 19.78
C ASN A 5 19.75 20.54 18.77
N ILE A 6 19.16 19.39 19.08
CA ILE A 6 18.89 18.36 18.08
C ILE A 6 17.76 18.93 17.23
N THR A 7 18.12 19.68 16.20
CA THR A 7 17.23 19.83 15.06
C THR A 7 17.24 18.49 14.35
N THR A 8 16.22 17.66 14.59
CA THR A 8 15.95 16.46 13.79
C THR A 8 15.49 16.92 12.40
N GLU A 9 16.44 17.42 11.61
CA GLU A 9 16.21 17.60 10.18
C GLU A 9 15.85 16.23 9.61
N MET A 10 14.62 16.10 9.12
CA MET A 10 14.15 14.87 8.50
C MET A 10 15.00 14.61 7.26
N LYS A 11 15.93 13.66 7.38
CA LYS A 11 16.78 13.22 6.27
C LYS A 11 15.92 12.79 5.09
N THR A 12 16.27 13.28 3.91
CA THR A 12 15.65 12.88 2.66
C THR A 12 15.93 11.40 2.36
N LYS A 13 15.08 10.78 1.54
CA LYS A 13 15.26 9.38 1.10
C LYS A 13 16.61 9.14 0.38
N LYS A 14 17.26 10.19 -0.15
CA LYS A 14 18.59 10.10 -0.76
C LYS A 14 19.69 10.06 0.30
N GLU A 15 19.59 10.88 1.34
CA GLU A 15 20.54 10.92 2.45
C GLU A 15 20.47 9.61 3.25
N LEU A 16 19.26 9.12 3.56
CA LEU A 16 19.09 7.81 4.20
C LEU A 16 19.68 6.66 3.38
N ALA A 17 19.56 6.72 2.05
CA ALA A 17 20.14 5.70 1.17
C ALA A 17 21.67 5.75 1.16
N ALA A 18 22.26 6.95 1.19
CA ALA A 18 23.70 7.16 1.28
C ALA A 18 24.26 6.66 2.62
N ASP A 19 23.58 6.98 3.73
CA ASP A 19 23.97 6.55 5.08
C ASP A 19 23.98 5.03 5.23
N LEU A 20 22.99 4.35 4.65
CA LEU A 20 22.85 2.89 4.70
C LEU A 20 23.60 2.17 3.57
N GLN A 21 24.32 2.90 2.72
CA GLN A 21 25.04 2.38 1.55
C GLN A 21 24.16 1.50 0.62
N ILE A 22 22.89 1.86 0.46
CA ILE A 22 21.95 1.17 -0.44
C ILE A 22 21.51 2.07 -1.59
N ASN A 23 21.02 1.46 -2.66
CA ASN A 23 20.42 2.23 -3.76
C ASN A 23 19.14 2.96 -3.27
N VAL A 24 18.95 4.21 -3.71
CA VAL A 24 17.75 5.03 -3.47
C VAL A 24 16.45 4.29 -3.81
N LYS A 25 16.44 3.42 -4.83
CA LYS A 25 15.27 2.59 -5.18
C LYS A 25 14.96 1.59 -4.06
N THR A 26 15.97 0.94 -3.50
CA THR A 26 15.81 0.01 -2.36
C THR A 26 15.28 0.76 -1.15
N MET A 27 15.83 1.95 -0.85
CA MET A 27 15.35 2.81 0.22
C MET A 27 13.87 3.17 0.06
N ARG A 28 13.47 3.63 -1.14
CA ARG A 28 12.08 3.96 -1.45
C ARG A 28 11.15 2.76 -1.26
N ASN A 29 11.58 1.57 -1.67
CA ASN A 29 10.78 0.36 -1.50
C ASN A 29 10.65 -0.06 -0.03
N ALA A 30 11.71 0.12 0.77
CA ALA A 30 11.68 -0.12 2.20
C ALA A 30 10.72 0.85 2.91
N CYS A 31 10.78 2.16 2.61
CA CYS A 31 9.83 3.13 3.17
C CYS A 31 8.38 2.76 2.84
N LYS A 32 8.10 2.40 1.58
CA LYS A 32 6.76 1.96 1.17
C LYS A 32 6.29 0.73 1.94
N TYR A 33 7.19 -0.22 2.17
CA TYR A 33 6.86 -1.41 2.96
C TYR A 33 6.45 -1.05 4.38
N VAL A 34 7.18 -0.13 5.02
CA VAL A 34 6.83 0.40 6.35
C VAL A 34 5.47 1.09 6.33
N GLU A 35 5.21 1.96 5.35
CA GLU A 35 3.90 2.62 5.17
C GLU A 35 2.76 1.59 5.05
N TYR A 36 2.99 0.46 4.38
CA TYR A 36 1.97 -0.60 4.26
C TYR A 36 1.73 -1.32 5.60
N CYS A 37 2.79 -1.58 6.37
CA CYS A 37 2.68 -2.18 7.71
C CYS A 37 1.93 -1.25 8.67
N GLU A 38 2.23 0.05 8.66
CA GLU A 38 1.55 1.05 9.50
C GLU A 38 0.04 1.10 9.21
N VAL A 39 -0.36 1.05 7.93
CA VAL A 39 -1.78 0.97 7.56
C VAL A 39 -2.45 -0.27 8.13
N ILE A 40 -1.77 -1.43 8.06
CA ILE A 40 -2.30 -2.69 8.60
C ILE A 40 -2.41 -2.61 10.13
N GLU A 41 -1.36 -2.15 10.82
CA GLU A 41 -1.32 -2.01 12.27
C GLU A 41 -2.45 -1.11 12.79
N ASN A 42 -2.64 0.05 12.16
CA ASN A 42 -3.70 0.99 12.54
C ASN A 42 -5.11 0.37 12.42
N ASN A 43 -5.31 -0.58 11.50
CA ASN A 43 -6.61 -1.19 11.25
C ASN A 43 -6.89 -2.43 12.12
N ILE A 44 -5.87 -3.19 12.52
CA ILE A 44 -6.04 -4.43 13.31
C ILE A 44 -5.71 -4.26 14.79
N GLY A 45 -5.07 -3.16 15.15
CA GLY A 45 -4.56 -2.89 16.49
C GLY A 45 -3.18 -3.47 16.74
N LYS A 46 -2.43 -2.79 17.61
CA LYS A 46 -1.01 -3.07 17.89
C LYS A 46 -0.74 -4.52 18.32
N GLU A 47 -1.54 -5.06 19.24
CA GLU A 47 -1.35 -6.42 19.76
C GLU A 47 -1.43 -7.49 18.65
N LYS A 48 -2.42 -7.38 17.76
CA LYS A 48 -2.53 -8.31 16.62
C LYS A 48 -1.41 -8.08 15.60
N ALA A 49 -0.98 -6.83 15.42
CA ALA A 49 0.10 -6.49 14.51
C ALA A 49 1.43 -7.10 14.94
N GLU A 50 1.74 -7.08 16.25
CA GLU A 50 2.94 -7.72 16.81
C GLU A 50 2.94 -9.23 16.54
N ILE A 51 1.82 -9.93 16.80
CA ILE A 51 1.70 -11.37 16.50
C ILE A 51 1.86 -11.65 15.01
N PHE A 52 1.25 -10.82 14.16
CA PHE A 52 1.37 -10.95 12.71
C PHE A 52 2.81 -10.73 12.24
N GLU A 53 3.51 -9.74 12.80
CA GLU A 53 4.92 -9.45 12.48
C GLU A 53 5.83 -10.61 12.87
N GLU A 54 5.65 -11.22 14.05
CA GLU A 54 6.38 -12.41 14.46
C GLU A 54 6.19 -13.57 13.48
N ILE A 55 4.95 -13.80 13.04
CA ILE A 55 4.65 -14.81 12.01
C ILE A 55 5.37 -14.49 10.70
N VAL A 56 5.27 -13.25 10.20
CA VAL A 56 5.92 -12.82 8.96
C VAL A 56 7.44 -13.04 9.04
N ASN A 57 8.06 -12.67 10.16
CA ASN A 57 9.49 -12.84 10.41
C ASN A 57 9.90 -14.32 10.45
N HIS A 58 9.10 -15.18 11.07
CA HIS A 58 9.33 -16.62 11.06
C HIS A 58 9.23 -17.21 9.65
N LEU A 59 8.21 -16.82 8.88
CA LEU A 59 8.01 -17.30 7.50
C LEU A 59 9.07 -16.76 6.53
N GLN A 60 9.74 -15.65 6.84
CA GLN A 60 10.79 -15.05 6.03
C GLN A 60 11.96 -16.02 5.79
N LEU A 61 12.23 -16.91 6.75
CA LEU A 61 13.28 -17.93 6.67
C LEU A 61 12.97 -19.01 5.63
N ASN A 62 11.69 -19.24 5.32
CA ASN A 62 11.25 -20.24 4.35
C ASN A 62 10.85 -19.59 3.01
N LYS A 63 11.68 -19.78 1.97
CA LYS A 63 11.45 -19.21 0.63
C LYS A 63 10.08 -19.56 0.03
N LYS A 64 9.48 -20.71 0.35
CA LYS A 64 8.17 -21.12 -0.19
C LYS A 64 7.02 -20.37 0.47
N GLU A 65 7.12 -20.15 1.77
CA GLU A 65 6.07 -19.61 2.63
C GLU A 65 6.20 -18.10 2.86
N LYS A 66 7.38 -17.53 2.59
CA LYS A 66 7.65 -16.10 2.66
C LYS A 66 6.56 -15.28 1.97
N ILE A 67 6.05 -14.32 2.71
CA ILE A 67 5.14 -13.29 2.23
C ILE A 67 5.97 -12.22 1.52
N SER A 68 5.58 -11.88 0.29
CA SER A 68 6.27 -10.86 -0.50
C SER A 68 5.81 -9.45 -0.13
N ALA A 69 6.64 -8.45 -0.37
CA ALA A 69 6.27 -7.04 -0.17
C ALA A 69 5.03 -6.64 -0.98
N GLU A 70 4.82 -7.25 -2.15
CA GLU A 70 3.61 -7.06 -2.98
C GLU A 70 2.36 -7.60 -2.29
N GLN A 71 2.47 -8.71 -1.55
CA GLN A 71 1.34 -9.28 -0.80
C GLN A 71 0.99 -8.43 0.42
N ILE A 72 2.00 -7.86 1.09
CA ILE A 72 1.77 -6.88 2.18
C ILE A 72 1.15 -5.60 1.65
N TYR A 73 1.61 -5.11 0.49
CA TYR A 73 0.97 -4.00 -0.21
C TYR A 73 -0.50 -4.28 -0.53
N GLN A 74 -0.80 -5.46 -1.07
CA GLN A 74 -2.17 -5.83 -1.40
C GLN A 74 -3.03 -5.90 -0.14
N LEU A 75 -2.51 -6.49 0.94
CA LEU A 75 -3.21 -6.58 2.22
C LEU A 75 -3.54 -5.19 2.78
N SER A 76 -2.62 -4.22 2.68
CA SER A 76 -2.88 -2.85 3.14
C SER A 76 -3.94 -2.09 2.34
N LYS A 77 -4.31 -2.59 1.15
CA LYS A 77 -5.35 -2.00 0.29
C LYS A 77 -6.75 -2.57 0.49
N VAL A 78 -6.89 -3.66 1.24
CA VAL A 78 -8.21 -4.22 1.55
C VAL A 78 -8.88 -3.41 2.66
N SER A 79 -10.21 -3.48 2.81
CA SER A 79 -10.92 -2.83 3.91
C SER A 79 -10.43 -3.31 5.29
N ALA A 80 -10.51 -2.46 6.32
CA ALA A 80 -10.05 -2.79 7.67
C ALA A 80 -10.72 -4.08 8.24
N LYS A 81 -11.99 -4.31 7.91
CA LYS A 81 -12.73 -5.53 8.28
C LYS A 81 -12.12 -6.78 7.66
N GLU A 82 -11.77 -6.73 6.37
CA GLU A 82 -11.13 -7.87 5.71
C GLU A 82 -9.66 -8.02 6.11
N GLN A 83 -8.93 -6.92 6.36
CA GLN A 83 -7.58 -7.00 6.93
C GLN A 83 -7.60 -7.78 8.26
N ASN A 84 -8.52 -7.45 9.16
CA ASN A 84 -8.72 -8.19 10.41
C ASN A 84 -9.05 -9.66 10.15
N ARG A 85 -10.00 -9.96 9.26
CA ARG A 85 -10.39 -11.33 8.93
C ARG A 85 -9.23 -12.16 8.38
N ILE A 86 -8.47 -11.57 7.45
CA ILE A 86 -7.31 -12.21 6.82
C ILE A 86 -6.24 -12.49 7.86
N ILE A 87 -5.94 -11.51 8.72
CA ILE A 87 -4.90 -11.67 9.74
C ILE A 87 -5.31 -12.67 10.82
N ASP A 88 -6.57 -12.69 11.25
CA ASP A 88 -7.07 -13.73 12.16
C ASP A 88 -6.93 -15.14 11.57
N LEU A 89 -7.14 -15.29 10.25
CA LEU A 89 -6.89 -16.55 9.55
C LEU A 89 -5.40 -16.91 9.47
N ILE A 90 -4.53 -15.91 9.26
CA ILE A 90 -3.07 -16.09 9.24
C ILE A 90 -2.57 -16.52 10.63
N ILE A 91 -3.05 -15.90 11.70
CA ILE A 91 -2.70 -16.26 13.08
C ILE A 91 -3.11 -17.71 13.37
N LYS A 92 -4.29 -18.13 12.92
CA LYS A 92 -4.76 -19.52 13.07
C LYS A 92 -3.98 -20.52 12.21
N HIS A 93 -3.54 -20.11 11.03
CA HIS A 93 -2.84 -20.97 10.07
C HIS A 93 -1.60 -20.30 9.46
N PRO A 94 -0.53 -20.08 10.25
CA PRO A 94 0.64 -19.29 9.82
C PRO A 94 1.31 -19.79 8.54
N GLN A 95 1.47 -21.13 8.40
CA GLN A 95 2.09 -21.74 7.23
C GLN A 95 1.32 -21.49 5.91
N ASN A 96 0.01 -21.23 6.02
CA ASN A 96 -0.84 -20.95 4.87
C ASN A 96 -0.95 -19.46 4.53
N ALA A 97 -0.23 -18.58 5.24
CA ALA A 97 -0.43 -17.13 5.13
C ALA A 97 -0.37 -16.60 3.70
N LYS A 98 0.63 -17.04 2.93
CA LYS A 98 0.77 -16.70 1.51
C LYS A 98 -0.46 -17.06 0.68
N ARG A 99 -1.03 -18.25 0.92
CA ARG A 99 -2.23 -18.75 0.22
C ARG A 99 -3.48 -18.02 0.69
N ILE A 100 -3.59 -17.72 1.99
CA ILE A 100 -4.70 -16.96 2.56
C ILE A 100 -4.75 -15.57 1.91
N ILE A 101 -3.62 -14.86 1.85
CA ILE A 101 -3.56 -13.54 1.21
C ILE A 101 -3.93 -13.63 -0.28
N ASN A 102 -3.39 -14.59 -1.02
CA ASN A 102 -3.68 -14.76 -2.45
C ASN A 102 -5.16 -15.10 -2.74
N ASN A 103 -5.84 -15.79 -1.82
CA ASN A 103 -7.23 -16.18 -1.99
C ASN A 103 -8.20 -15.09 -1.52
N ALA A 104 -7.82 -14.34 -0.48
CA ALA A 104 -8.65 -13.29 0.08
C ALA A 104 -8.62 -12.01 -0.76
N ILE A 105 -7.52 -11.79 -1.47
CA ILE A 105 -7.36 -10.63 -2.34
C ILE A 105 -7.58 -11.13 -3.76
N PRO A 106 -8.76 -10.89 -4.39
CA PRO A 106 -8.91 -11.15 -5.80
C PRO A 106 -7.81 -10.35 -6.48
N TYR A 107 -6.91 -11.06 -7.17
CA TYR A 107 -5.84 -10.42 -7.93
C TYR A 107 -6.46 -9.27 -8.75
N CYS A 108 -6.20 -8.02 -8.36
CA CYS A 108 -6.28 -6.87 -9.26
C CYS A 108 -5.12 -6.98 -10.27
N LYS A 109 -5.01 -8.13 -10.96
CA LYS A 109 -4.21 -8.35 -12.16
C LYS A 109 -5.07 -8.25 -13.41
N VAL A 110 -6.33 -7.82 -13.31
CA VAL A 110 -7.04 -7.37 -14.50
C VAL A 110 -6.42 -6.05 -14.91
N ARG A 111 -5.33 -6.14 -15.68
CA ARG A 111 -4.81 -5.00 -16.43
C ARG A 111 -5.82 -4.74 -17.53
N THR A 112 -6.81 -3.91 -17.24
CA THR A 112 -7.75 -3.42 -18.24
C THR A 112 -7.06 -2.33 -19.03
N THR A 113 -6.66 -2.64 -20.26
CA THR A 113 -6.22 -1.62 -21.21
C THR A 113 -7.47 -1.07 -21.88
N VAL A 114 -7.74 0.22 -21.69
CA VAL A 114 -8.80 0.93 -22.41
C VAL A 114 -8.14 1.77 -23.50
N THR A 115 -8.53 1.56 -24.75
CA THR A 115 -8.14 2.45 -25.85
C THR A 115 -9.08 3.63 -25.87
N LEU A 116 -8.56 4.82 -25.59
CA LEU A 116 -9.33 6.06 -25.69
C LEU A 116 -9.25 6.60 -27.12
N PRO A 117 -10.37 7.14 -27.68
CA PRO A 117 -10.30 7.95 -28.88
C PRO A 117 -9.34 9.14 -28.70
N SER A 118 -8.67 9.57 -29.77
CA SER A 118 -7.66 10.63 -29.72
C SER A 118 -8.20 11.92 -29.10
N PHE A 119 -9.40 12.36 -29.50
CA PHE A 119 -10.01 13.58 -28.96
C PHE A 119 -10.25 13.52 -27.45
N VAL A 120 -10.53 12.34 -26.88
CA VAL A 120 -10.69 12.17 -25.43
C VAL A 120 -9.34 12.24 -24.73
N SER A 121 -8.29 11.65 -25.32
CA SER A 121 -6.94 11.74 -24.79
C SER A 121 -6.44 13.18 -24.76
N ASP A 122 -6.67 13.94 -25.83
CA ASP A 122 -6.25 15.34 -25.95
C ASP A 122 -6.99 16.23 -24.96
N TRP A 123 -8.31 16.00 -24.79
CA TRP A 123 -9.10 16.69 -23.77
C TRP A 123 -8.59 16.42 -22.35
N LEU A 124 -8.33 15.15 -22.00
CA LEU A 124 -7.77 14.78 -20.68
C LEU A 124 -6.39 15.40 -20.43
N GLU A 125 -5.60 15.63 -21.47
CA GLU A 125 -4.29 16.29 -21.38
C GLU A 125 -4.43 17.79 -21.07
N GLY A 126 -5.40 18.47 -21.69
CA GLY A 126 -5.73 19.87 -21.40
C GLY A 126 -6.19 20.06 -19.95
N GLU A 127 -7.18 19.29 -19.52
CA GLU A 127 -7.73 19.36 -18.15
C GLU A 127 -6.65 19.07 -17.08
N ALA A 128 -5.78 18.11 -17.34
CA ALA A 128 -4.68 17.79 -16.43
C ALA A 128 -3.67 18.95 -16.34
N SER A 129 -3.40 19.62 -17.47
CA SER A 129 -2.50 20.78 -17.53
C SER A 129 -3.07 21.97 -16.75
N ASP A 130 -4.37 22.24 -16.84
CA ASP A 130 -5.04 23.32 -16.10
C ASP A 130 -4.94 23.14 -14.59
N LEU A 131 -4.88 21.90 -14.13
CA LEU A 131 -4.69 21.53 -12.72
C LEU A 131 -3.21 21.33 -12.33
N ASN A 132 -2.27 21.57 -13.24
CA ASN A 132 -0.84 21.34 -13.06
C ASN A 132 -0.50 19.88 -12.63
N MET A 133 -1.19 18.91 -13.23
CA MET A 133 -1.08 17.48 -12.96
C MET A 133 -0.72 16.70 -14.23
N SER A 134 -0.19 15.48 -14.07
CA SER A 134 -0.01 14.59 -15.22
C SER A 134 -1.35 13.95 -15.62
N LYS A 135 -1.55 13.67 -16.92
CA LYS A 135 -2.76 12.99 -17.43
C LYS A 135 -3.11 11.73 -16.64
N GLY A 136 -2.11 10.91 -16.31
CA GLY A 136 -2.32 9.70 -15.51
C GLY A 136 -2.82 9.98 -14.09
N LYS A 137 -2.28 11.01 -13.43
CA LYS A 137 -2.73 11.41 -12.09
C LYS A 137 -4.13 12.03 -12.11
N TYR A 138 -4.46 12.76 -13.17
CA TYR A 138 -5.80 13.30 -13.37
C TYR A 138 -6.84 12.18 -13.53
N ILE A 139 -6.58 11.21 -14.41
CA ILE A 139 -7.45 10.03 -14.59
C ILE A 139 -7.62 9.25 -13.29
N GLU A 140 -6.55 9.02 -12.53
CA GLU A 140 -6.63 8.38 -11.21
C GLU A 140 -7.56 9.14 -10.26
N THR A 141 -7.48 10.47 -10.27
CA THR A 141 -8.32 11.35 -9.42
C THR A 141 -9.79 11.25 -9.80
N LEU A 142 -10.10 11.22 -11.09
CA LEU A 142 -11.47 11.03 -11.60
C LEU A 142 -12.04 9.67 -11.19
N ILE A 143 -11.27 8.60 -11.38
CA ILE A 143 -11.69 7.23 -11.01
C ILE A 143 -11.94 7.13 -9.51
N MET A 144 -11.04 7.68 -8.69
CA MET A 144 -11.22 7.72 -7.23
C MET A 144 -12.41 8.57 -6.81
N GLY A 145 -12.72 9.64 -7.56
CA GLY A 145 -13.90 10.46 -7.36
C GLY A 145 -15.21 9.72 -7.65
N LEU A 146 -15.26 8.97 -8.75
CA LEU A 146 -16.40 8.11 -9.09
C LEU A 146 -16.61 7.02 -8.03
N TRP A 147 -15.54 6.33 -7.66
CA TRP A 147 -15.58 5.28 -6.64
C TRP A 147 -16.09 5.79 -5.29
N ARG A 148 -15.66 6.99 -4.85
CA ARG A 148 -16.17 7.61 -3.64
C ARG A 148 -17.66 7.94 -3.73
N LYS A 149 -18.12 8.49 -4.86
CA LYS A 149 -19.54 8.79 -5.07
C LYS A 149 -20.41 7.55 -5.00
N ASP A 150 -19.98 6.46 -5.64
CA ASP A 150 -20.74 5.21 -5.65
C ASP A 150 -20.84 4.57 -4.25
N HIS A 151 -19.80 4.69 -3.41
CA HIS A 151 -19.82 4.13 -2.05
C HIS A 151 -20.34 5.08 -0.96
N GLU A 152 -20.44 6.39 -1.22
CA GLU A 152 -21.19 7.30 -0.36
C GLU A 152 -22.70 7.07 -0.50
N THR A 153 -23.18 6.72 -1.70
CA THR A 153 -24.59 6.33 -1.92
C THR A 153 -24.99 4.99 -1.30
N GLU A 154 -24.04 4.09 -1.02
CA GLU A 154 -24.32 2.80 -0.35
C GLU A 154 -24.35 2.91 1.19
N GLY A 155 -23.94 4.04 1.77
CA GLY A 155 -23.91 4.25 3.23
C GLY A 155 -25.18 4.85 3.83
N GLU A 156 -26.17 5.25 3.00
CA GLU A 156 -27.43 5.86 3.46
C GLU A 156 -28.63 4.88 3.46
N GLU A 157 -28.47 3.63 3.02
CA GLU A 157 -29.50 2.59 3.12
C GLU A 157 -28.94 1.31 3.77
N GLY A 158 -29.02 1.19 5.11
CA GLY A 158 -28.80 -0.08 5.83
C GLY A 158 -28.29 0.03 7.26
#